data_AF-A0A2C9LK72-F1
#
_entry.id   AF-A0A2C9LK72-F1
#
_cell.length_a   1.000
_cell.length_b   1.000
_cell.length_c   1.000
_cell.angle_alpha   90.00
_cell.angle_beta   90.00
_cell.angle_gamma   90.00
#
_symmetry.space_group_name_H-M   'P 1'
#
loop_
_entity.id
_entity.type
_entity.pdbx_description
1 polymer ?
#
loop_
_entity_poly.entity_id
_entity_poly.type
_entity_poly.pdbx_seq_one_letter_code
_entity_poly.pdbx_strand_id
1 'polypeptide(L)'
;VRAVGDTIHWNDGKNITKKVVKKKLKKGSNAGKFVTKTMKADSFFNFFDTIVPPTEEHKNEDDDDDDSHDLMRADFEIGQVLRDNIIPRAVLFYTGEADLGDDMFDIGEDGDDEEEEEDDEYDE
;
A
#
# COMPACT_ATOMS: atom_id res chain seq x y z
N VAL A 1 -2.49 -17.96 -9.67
CA VAL A 1 -1.04 -17.64 -9.78
C VAL A 1 -0.61 -17.08 -8.45
N ARG A 2 0.57 -17.42 -7.92
CA ARG A 2 1.06 -16.87 -6.65
C ARG A 2 2.14 -15.83 -6.93
N ALA A 3 1.93 -14.59 -6.48
CA ALA A 3 2.98 -13.58 -6.43
C ALA A 3 3.86 -13.84 -5.21
N VAL A 4 5.17 -13.69 -5.37
CA VAL A 4 6.15 -13.78 -4.29
C VAL A 4 7.05 -12.57 -4.42
N GLY A 5 6.96 -11.71 -3.41
CA GLY A 5 7.77 -10.50 -3.30
C GLY A 5 9.18 -10.77 -2.77
N ASP A 6 9.92 -9.70 -2.49
CA ASP A 6 11.28 -9.77 -1.95
C ASP A 6 11.49 -8.77 -0.80
N THR A 7 12.30 -9.16 0.18
CA THR A 7 12.53 -8.32 1.36
C THR A 7 13.45 -7.15 1.03
N ILE A 8 12.94 -5.93 1.15
CA ILE A 8 13.75 -4.73 0.96
C ILE A 8 14.55 -4.41 2.22
N HIS A 9 15.87 -4.41 2.09
CA HIS A 9 16.79 -3.99 3.16
C HIS A 9 16.96 -2.47 3.17
N TRP A 10 16.01 -1.78 3.82
CA TRP A 10 16.03 -0.33 3.96
C TRP A 10 17.20 0.14 4.85
N ASN A 11 17.84 1.23 4.43
CA ASN A 11 18.71 2.00 5.31
C ASN A 11 17.89 2.70 6.41
N ASP A 12 18.56 3.08 7.50
CA ASP A 12 17.89 3.73 8.63
C ASP A 12 17.14 5.00 8.20
N GLY A 13 15.89 5.11 8.64
CA GLY A 13 14.97 6.20 8.29
C GLY A 13 14.58 6.29 6.80
N LYS A 14 14.85 5.25 5.98
CA LYS A 14 14.54 5.25 4.54
C LYS A 14 13.39 4.34 4.15
N ASN A 15 12.81 3.60 5.09
CA ASN A 15 11.63 2.79 4.79
C ASN A 15 10.42 3.71 4.55
N ILE A 16 10.02 3.83 3.28
CA ILE A 16 8.88 4.64 2.84
C ILE A 16 7.57 3.85 2.75
N THR A 17 7.58 2.53 3.00
CA THR A 17 6.33 1.74 3.11
C THR A 17 5.67 1.92 4.49
N LYS A 18 6.30 2.71 5.37
CA LYS A 18 5.85 2.96 6.74
C LYS A 18 5.85 4.44 7.06
N LYS A 19 4.73 4.94 7.58
CA LYS A 19 4.59 6.31 8.10
C LYS A 19 4.65 6.28 9.62
N VAL A 20 5.51 7.10 10.20
CA VAL A 20 5.69 7.20 11.65
C VAL A 20 4.89 8.39 12.19
N VAL A 21 3.82 8.11 12.91
CA VAL A 21 2.95 9.13 13.52
C VAL A 21 3.25 9.23 15.02
N LYS A 22 3.52 10.45 15.49
CA LYS A 22 3.71 10.74 16.92
C LYS A 22 2.41 11.28 17.50
N LYS A 23 1.68 10.45 18.24
CA LYS A 23 0.45 10.86 18.96
C LYS A 23 0.84 11.27 20.38
N LYS A 24 0.45 12.48 20.81
CA LYS A 24 0.65 12.93 22.19
C LYS A 24 -0.44 12.33 23.05
N LEU A 25 -0.08 11.62 24.12
CA LEU A 25 -1.03 11.06 25.06
C LEU A 25 -1.70 12.20 25.85
N LYS A 26 -3.04 12.31 25.72
CA LYS A 26 -3.85 13.35 26.38
C LYS A 26 -4.33 12.94 27.79
N LYS A 27 -4.46 11.63 28.08
CA LYS A 27 -4.98 11.10 29.37
C LYS A 27 -4.07 9.99 29.96
N GLY A 28 -4.19 9.74 31.28
CA GLY A 28 -3.49 8.68 32.02
C GLY A 28 -2.17 9.07 32.72
N SER A 29 -1.53 8.14 33.44
CA SER A 29 -0.27 8.37 34.18
C SER A 29 0.90 8.83 33.31
N ASN A 30 0.79 8.68 31.98
CA ASN A 30 1.78 9.09 30.98
C ASN A 30 1.32 10.30 30.14
N ALA A 31 0.29 11.02 30.58
CA ALA A 31 -0.19 12.22 29.90
C ALA A 31 0.96 13.21 29.63
N GLY A 32 1.03 13.71 28.40
CA GLY A 32 2.10 14.60 27.93
C GLY A 32 3.27 13.90 27.21
N LYS A 33 3.41 12.57 27.31
CA LYS A 33 4.40 11.80 26.53
C LYS A 33 3.91 11.54 25.10
N PHE A 34 4.85 11.41 24.17
CA PHE A 34 4.56 11.03 22.78
C PHE A 34 4.66 9.51 22.62
N VAL A 35 3.65 8.91 22.03
CA VAL A 35 3.67 7.52 21.54
C VAL A 35 3.92 7.55 20.04
N THR A 36 4.81 6.69 19.59
CA THR A 36 5.15 6.54 18.18
C THR A 36 4.39 5.33 17.65
N LYS A 37 3.44 5.56 16.75
CA LYS A 37 2.72 4.50 16.02
C LYS A 37 3.30 4.45 14.60
N THR A 38 3.67 3.27 14.15
CA THR A 38 4.09 3.04 12.77
C THR A 38 2.91 2.44 12.02
N MET A 39 2.46 3.11 10.97
CA MET A 39 1.36 2.67 10.11
C MET A 39 1.89 2.35 8.71
N LYS A 40 1.22 1.45 7.99
CA LYS A 40 1.51 1.21 6.57
C LYS A 40 1.26 2.51 5.80
N ALA A 41 2.09 2.78 4.80
CA ALA A 41 1.94 3.93 3.92
C ALA A 41 1.85 3.44 2.47
N ASP A 42 1.12 4.16 1.64
CA ASP A 42 1.07 3.86 0.23
C ASP A 42 2.40 4.15 -0.43
N SER A 43 2.92 3.10 -1.06
CA SER A 43 4.24 3.09 -1.65
C SER A 43 4.24 2.05 -2.76
N PHE A 44 4.84 2.40 -3.90
CA PHE A 44 5.14 1.44 -4.96
C PHE A 44 5.90 0.21 -4.43
N PHE A 45 6.71 0.39 -3.38
CA PHE A 45 7.50 -0.70 -2.80
C PHE A 45 6.66 -1.73 -2.02
N ASN A 46 5.37 -1.47 -1.77
CA ASN A 46 4.44 -2.49 -1.27
C ASN A 46 4.28 -3.64 -2.29
N PHE A 47 4.59 -3.43 -3.57
CA PHE A 47 4.63 -4.46 -4.62
C PHE A 47 5.64 -5.59 -4.32
N PHE A 48 6.66 -5.33 -3.49
CA PHE A 48 7.62 -6.35 -3.08
C PHE A 48 7.20 -7.09 -1.81
N ASP A 49 6.08 -6.72 -1.18
CA ASP A 49 5.53 -7.48 -0.07
C ASP A 49 4.63 -8.59 -0.62
N THR A 50 4.82 -9.82 -0.12
CA THR A 50 3.96 -10.93 -0.54
C THR A 50 2.57 -10.77 0.06
N ILE A 51 1.55 -10.61 -0.79
CA ILE A 51 0.15 -10.62 -0.35
C ILE A 51 -0.23 -12.07 -0.03
N VAL A 52 -0.55 -12.32 1.23
CA VAL A 52 -0.98 -13.64 1.73
C VAL A 52 -2.45 -13.52 2.10
N PRO A 53 -3.33 -14.40 1.59
CA PRO A 53 -4.74 -14.37 1.99
C PRO A 53 -4.85 -14.68 3.48
N PRO A 54 -5.84 -14.11 4.18
CA PRO A 54 -6.07 -14.41 5.59
C PRO A 54 -6.21 -15.91 5.77
N THR A 55 -5.37 -16.52 6.60
CA THR A 55 -5.58 -17.89 7.06
C THR A 55 -6.44 -17.85 8.32
N GLU A 56 -7.26 -18.87 8.57
CA GLU A 56 -8.13 -18.99 9.76
C GLU A 56 -7.41 -18.75 11.11
N GLU A 57 -6.08 -18.92 11.17
CA GLU A 57 -5.24 -18.65 12.36
C GLU A 57 -4.85 -17.17 12.56
N HIS A 58 -5.07 -16.32 11.55
CA HIS A 58 -4.63 -14.91 11.50
C HIS A 58 -5.71 -13.95 11.00
N LYS A 59 -6.99 -14.33 11.03
CA LYS A 59 -8.10 -13.41 10.76
C LYS A 59 -8.23 -12.41 11.91
N ASN A 60 -7.99 -11.13 11.66
CA ASN A 60 -8.57 -10.06 12.47
C ASN A 60 -10.00 -9.78 11.98
N GLU A 61 -10.84 -9.16 12.81
CA GLU A 61 -12.23 -8.81 12.44
C GLU A 61 -12.31 -7.83 11.25
N ASP A 62 -11.19 -7.19 10.88
CA ASP A 62 -11.05 -6.27 9.75
C ASP A 62 -10.36 -6.88 8.51
N ASP A 63 -9.96 -8.17 8.55
CA ASP A 63 -9.33 -8.85 7.39
C ASP A 63 -10.43 -9.52 6.53
N ASP A 64 -11.06 -8.76 5.64
CA ASP A 64 -12.01 -9.30 4.66
C ASP A 64 -11.26 -10.08 3.55
N ASP A 65 -11.67 -11.35 3.36
CA ASP A 65 -11.06 -12.25 2.37
C ASP A 65 -11.20 -11.70 0.93
N ASP A 66 -12.23 -10.89 0.66
CA ASP A 66 -12.53 -10.27 -0.65
C ASP A 66 -11.50 -9.18 -1.01
N ASP A 67 -11.19 -8.29 -0.06
CA ASP A 67 -10.18 -7.22 -0.23
C ASP A 67 -8.81 -7.80 -0.55
N SER A 68 -8.47 -8.93 0.07
CA SER A 68 -7.21 -9.64 -0.20
C SER A 68 -7.14 -10.20 -1.62
N HIS A 69 -8.26 -10.65 -2.18
CA HIS A 69 -8.33 -11.14 -3.55
C HIS A 69 -8.18 -10.02 -4.58
N ASP A 70 -8.78 -8.86 -4.32
CA ASP A 70 -8.67 -7.68 -5.18
C ASP A 70 -7.26 -7.10 -5.18
N LEU A 71 -6.62 -7.03 -4.00
CA LEU A 71 -5.22 -6.63 -3.89
C LEU A 71 -4.28 -7.57 -4.68
N MET A 72 -4.50 -8.90 -4.63
CA MET A 72 -3.72 -9.85 -5.42
C MET A 72 -3.93 -9.68 -6.93
N ARG A 73 -5.14 -9.33 -7.35
CA ARG A 73 -5.46 -9.08 -8.75
C ARG A 73 -4.73 -7.83 -9.24
N ALA A 74 -4.82 -6.74 -8.49
CA ALA A 74 -4.12 -5.49 -8.79
C ALA A 74 -2.60 -5.70 -8.86
N ASP A 75 -2.02 -6.45 -7.93
CA ASP A 75 -0.59 -6.81 -7.93
C ASP A 75 -0.18 -7.58 -9.21
N PHE A 76 -0.99 -8.59 -9.60
CA PHE A 76 -0.74 -9.34 -10.82
C PHE A 76 -0.81 -8.45 -12.07
N GLU A 77 -1.77 -7.53 -12.12
CA GLU A 77 -1.96 -6.61 -13.22
C GLU A 77 -0.79 -5.63 -13.37
N ILE A 78 -0.31 -5.05 -12.27
CA ILE A 78 0.90 -4.23 -12.25
C ILE A 78 2.09 -5.02 -12.80
N GLY A 79 2.27 -6.27 -12.34
CA GLY A 79 3.33 -7.15 -12.83
C GLY A 79 3.22 -7.43 -14.33
N GLN A 80 2.00 -7.60 -14.84
CA GLN A 80 1.72 -7.79 -16.27
C GLN A 80 2.06 -6.54 -17.09
N VAL A 81 1.64 -5.35 -16.63
CA VAL A 81 1.96 -4.07 -17.29
C VAL A 81 3.46 -3.86 -17.36
N LEU A 82 4.19 -4.13 -16.27
CA LEU A 82 5.64 -4.04 -16.24
C LEU A 82 6.28 -4.98 -17.26
N ARG A 83 5.88 -6.26 -17.27
CA ARG A 83 6.44 -7.31 -18.14
C ARG A 83 6.14 -7.10 -19.61
N ASP A 84 4.89 -6.81 -19.96
CA ASP A 84 4.41 -6.88 -21.35
C ASP A 84 4.46 -5.51 -22.05
N ASN A 85 4.42 -4.41 -21.28
CA ASN A 85 4.36 -3.06 -21.84
C ASN A 85 5.59 -2.22 -21.48
N ILE A 86 5.88 -2.02 -20.19
CA ILE A 86 6.92 -1.07 -19.74
C ILE A 86 8.30 -1.57 -20.15
N ILE A 87 8.67 -2.81 -19.81
CA ILE A 87 10.02 -3.34 -20.08
C ILE A 87 10.33 -3.37 -21.58
N PRO A 88 9.45 -3.89 -22.48
CA PRO A 88 9.76 -3.96 -23.91
C PRO A 88 9.80 -2.59 -24.60
N ARG A 89 9.10 -1.58 -24.05
CA ARG A 89 8.95 -0.24 -24.64
C ARG A 89 9.53 0.86 -23.76
N ALA A 90 10.47 0.54 -22.87
CA ALA A 90 10.94 1.45 -21.83
C ALA A 90 11.40 2.82 -22.35
N VAL A 91 12.03 2.85 -23.54
CA VAL A 91 12.45 4.11 -24.19
C VAL A 91 11.24 4.96 -24.57
N LEU A 92 10.18 4.37 -25.12
CA LEU A 92 8.96 5.10 -25.52
C LEU A 92 8.21 5.65 -24.30
N PHE A 93 8.16 4.89 -23.21
CA PHE A 93 7.62 5.38 -21.94
C PHE A 93 8.47 6.51 -21.36
N TYR A 94 9.79 6.42 -21.45
CA TYR A 94 10.70 7.47 -21.01
C TYR A 94 10.58 8.75 -21.83
N THR A 95 10.41 8.64 -23.17
CA THR A 95 10.25 9.80 -24.06
C THR A 95 8.82 10.34 -24.09
N GLY A 96 7.84 9.60 -23.58
CA GLY A 96 6.41 9.95 -23.63
C GLY A 96 5.75 9.65 -24.98
N GLU A 97 6.40 8.87 -25.85
CA GLU A 97 5.91 8.49 -27.18
C GLU A 97 5.16 7.14 -27.19
N ALA A 98 5.00 6.51 -26.02
CA ALA A 98 4.25 5.28 -25.89
C ALA A 98 2.76 5.54 -26.17
N ASP A 99 2.28 5.10 -27.33
CA ASP A 99 0.85 5.01 -27.62
C ASP A 99 0.31 3.71 -27.02
N LEU A 100 -0.47 3.85 -25.95
CA LEU A 100 -1.00 2.72 -25.19
C LEU A 100 -2.44 2.37 -25.56
N GLY A 101 -3.07 3.16 -26.44
CA GLY A 101 -4.52 3.13 -26.60
C GLY A 101 -5.26 3.49 -25.31
N ASP A 102 -6.54 3.84 -25.41
CA ASP A 102 -7.39 4.16 -24.26
C ASP A 102 -7.59 2.95 -23.31
N ASP A 103 -7.29 1.73 -23.75
CA ASP A 103 -7.61 0.49 -23.02
C ASP A 103 -6.62 0.14 -21.89
N MET A 104 -5.50 0.86 -21.72
CA MET A 104 -4.44 0.45 -20.78
C MET A 104 -4.38 1.24 -19.47
N PHE A 105 -5.12 2.34 -19.35
CA PHE A 105 -5.12 3.22 -18.17
C PHE A 105 -6.39 3.11 -17.31
N ASP A 106 -7.26 2.12 -17.55
CA ASP A 106 -8.44 1.83 -16.71
C ASP A 106 -8.06 1.09 -15.39
N ILE A 107 -6.78 1.16 -15.01
CA ILE A 107 -6.24 0.63 -13.75
C ILE A 107 -6.25 1.77 -12.74
N GLY A 108 -7.38 1.98 -12.05
CA GLY A 108 -7.36 2.69 -10.76
C GLY A 108 -8.00 4.08 -10.70
N GLU A 109 -9.10 4.34 -11.41
CA GLU A 109 -10.02 5.43 -11.04
C GLU A 109 -10.96 4.97 -9.91
N ASP A 110 -10.42 4.62 -8.74
CA ASP A 110 -11.22 4.41 -7.52
C ASP A 110 -10.44 4.72 -6.23
N GLY A 111 -9.60 5.76 -6.30
CA GLY A 111 -8.91 6.33 -5.14
C GLY A 111 -9.48 7.69 -4.81
N ASP A 112 -10.76 7.73 -4.41
CA ASP A 112 -11.32 8.93 -3.76
C ASP A 112 -10.67 9.03 -2.38
N ASP A 113 -9.62 9.85 -2.28
CA ASP A 113 -8.97 10.26 -1.02
C ASP A 113 -9.98 11.09 -0.21
N GLU A 114 -10.94 10.43 0.44
CA GLU A 114 -11.63 11.01 1.57
C GLU A 114 -10.64 11.06 2.75
N GLU A 115 -9.93 12.19 2.87
CA GLU A 115 -9.23 12.57 4.11
C GLU A 115 -10.28 12.73 5.23
N GLU A 116 -10.75 11.63 5.81
CA GLU A 116 -11.43 11.65 7.09
C GLU A 116 -10.40 12.02 8.18
N GLU A 117 -10.36 13.30 8.53
CA GLU A 117 -9.85 13.72 9.83
C GLU A 117 -10.74 13.09 10.92
N GLU A 118 -10.43 11.86 11.34
CA GLU A 118 -10.91 11.30 12.59
C GLU A 118 -10.33 12.14 13.76
N ASP A 119 -11.05 13.20 14.13
CA ASP A 119 -10.99 13.75 15.48
C ASP A 119 -11.61 12.71 16.41
N ASP A 120 -10.78 11.78 16.88
CA ASP A 120 -11.09 10.84 17.95
C ASP A 120 -11.41 11.58 19.26
N GLU A 121 -12.59 12.21 19.36
CA GLU A 121 -13.24 12.52 20.63
C GLU A 121 -13.84 11.22 21.20
N TYR A 122 -12.98 10.33 21.70
CA TYR A 122 -13.42 9.27 22.61
C TYR A 122 -13.40 9.80 24.04
N ASP A 123 -14.57 10.27 24.45
CA ASP A 123 -14.97 10.42 25.84
C ASP A 123 -15.43 9.06 26.38
N GLU A 124 -14.56 8.38 27.15
CA GLU A 124 -14.84 7.90 28.52
C GLU A 124 -13.50 7.49 29.18
#